data_AF-A0A063B9W3-F1
#
_entry.id   AF-A0A063B9W3-F1
#
_cell.length_a   1.000
_cell.length_b   1.000
_cell.length_c   1.000
_cell.angle_alpha   90.00
_cell.angle_beta   90.00
_cell.angle_gamma   90.00
#
_symmetry.space_group_name_H-M   'P 1'
#
loop_
_entity.id
_entity.type
_entity.pdbx_description
1 polymer ?
#
loop_
_entity_poly.entity_id
_entity_poly.type
_entity_poly.pdbx_seq_one_letter_code
_entity_poly.pdbx_strand_id
1 'polypeptide(L)' 'ASADAIAQALKRAAERSTRRKGTPFQSAMSMLNFYINRAGAKLPDDRRATLELAKQKLREAFGRHA' A
#
# COMPACT_ATOMS: atom_id res chain seq x y z
N ALA A 1 -1.90 8.12 10.41
CA ALA A 1 -2.73 7.05 9.79
C ALA A 1 -2.14 5.70 10.12
N SER A 2 -2.95 4.77 10.61
CA SER A 2 -2.55 3.38 10.91
C SER A 2 -2.29 2.57 9.63
N ALA A 3 -1.63 1.41 9.78
CA ALA A 3 -1.34 0.50 8.69
C ALA A 3 -2.62 0.05 7.95
N ASP A 4 -3.67 -0.34 8.70
CA ASP A 4 -4.97 -0.73 8.13
C ASP A 4 -5.64 0.40 7.36
N ALA A 5 -5.62 1.62 7.89
CA ALA A 5 -6.20 2.77 7.21
C ALA A 5 -5.49 3.05 5.87
N ILE A 6 -4.16 2.94 5.83
CA ILE A 6 -3.36 3.09 4.61
C ILE A 6 -3.71 1.98 3.61
N ALA A 7 -3.75 0.72 4.07
CA ALA A 7 -4.07 -0.40 3.21
C ALA A 7 -5.47 -0.29 2.59
N GLN A 8 -6.49 0.06 3.38
CA GLN A 8 -7.86 0.23 2.91
C GLN A 8 -8.00 1.42 1.96
N ALA A 9 -7.30 2.53 2.21
CA ALA A 9 -7.30 3.68 1.31
C ALA A 9 -6.70 3.33 -0.05
N LEU A 10 -5.57 2.62 -0.07
CA LEU A 10 -4.91 2.19 -1.30
C LEU A 10 -5.71 1.12 -2.05
N LYS A 11 -6.34 0.17 -1.34
CA LYS A 11 -7.28 -0.79 -1.94
C LYS A 11 -8.41 -0.07 -2.66
N ARG A 12 -9.11 0.85 -1.98
CA ARG A 12 -10.20 1.64 -2.59
C ARG A 12 -9.74 2.49 -3.77
N ALA A 13 -8.55 3.09 -3.69
CA ALA A 13 -7.98 3.89 -4.79
C ALA A 13 -7.68 3.00 -6.00
N ALA A 14 -7.07 1.84 -5.78
CA ALA A 14 -6.80 0.89 -6.83
C ALA A 14 -8.10 0.35 -7.44
N GLU A 15 -9.04 -0.14 -6.64
CA GLU A 15 -10.31 -0.71 -7.11
C GLU A 15 -11.12 0.25 -8.00
N ARG A 16 -11.14 1.54 -7.65
CA ARG A 16 -11.86 2.58 -8.42
C ARG A 16 -11.14 3.02 -9.68
N SER A 17 -9.85 2.75 -9.82
CA SER A 17 -9.08 3.25 -10.96
C SER A 17 -9.39 2.45 -12.24
N THR A 18 -9.81 3.13 -13.30
CA THR A 18 -10.08 2.51 -14.62
C THR A 18 -8.84 2.46 -15.51
N ARG A 19 -7.78 3.20 -15.17
CA ARG A 19 -6.53 3.31 -15.97
C ARG A 19 -5.44 2.31 -15.56
N ARG A 20 -5.76 1.34 -14.72
CA ARG A 20 -4.79 0.32 -14.28
C ARG A 20 -4.42 -0.60 -15.43
N LYS A 21 -3.16 -1.01 -15.49
CA LYS A 21 -2.65 -2.02 -16.44
C LYS A 21 -2.56 -3.43 -15.85
N GLY A 22 -2.72 -3.56 -14.53
CA GLY A 22 -2.65 -4.84 -13.82
C GLY A 22 -3.75 -4.96 -12.78
N THR A 23 -3.63 -5.96 -11.90
CA THR A 23 -4.65 -6.22 -10.87
C THR A 23 -4.76 -5.06 -9.87
N PRO A 24 -5.92 -4.88 -9.21
CA PRO A 24 -6.08 -3.93 -8.11
C PRO A 24 -4.98 -4.05 -7.04
N PHE A 25 -4.63 -5.27 -6.65
CA PHE A 25 -3.59 -5.50 -5.65
C PHE A 25 -2.21 -5.06 -6.12
N GLN A 26 -1.80 -5.45 -7.34
CA GLN A 26 -0.52 -5.00 -7.91
C GLN A 26 -0.47 -3.47 -7.96
N SER A 27 -1.57 -2.82 -8.35
CA SER A 27 -1.66 -1.36 -8.40
C SER A 27 -1.51 -0.74 -7.01
N ALA A 28 -2.25 -1.24 -6.02
CA ALA A 28 -2.19 -0.74 -4.66
C ALA A 28 -0.81 -0.95 -4.00
N MET A 29 -0.17 -2.11 -4.23
CA MET A 29 1.17 -2.40 -3.73
C MET A 29 2.22 -1.50 -4.38
N SER A 30 2.13 -1.28 -5.70
CA SER A 30 3.01 -0.35 -6.41
C SER A 30 2.85 1.10 -5.92
N MET A 31 1.62 1.53 -5.60
CA MET A 31 1.40 2.85 -4.99
C MET A 31 2.06 2.96 -3.62
N LEU A 32 1.93 1.93 -2.76
CA LEU A 32 2.58 1.90 -1.45
C LEU A 32 4.11 1.96 -1.57
N ASN A 33 4.68 1.11 -2.42
CA ASN A 33 6.11 1.08 -2.70
C ASN A 33 6.60 2.42 -3.27
N PHE A 34 5.83 3.05 -4.15
CA PHE A 34 6.14 4.37 -4.68
C PHE A 34 6.24 5.42 -3.57
N TYR A 35 5.31 5.44 -2.60
CA TYR A 35 5.38 6.37 -1.47
C TYR A 35 6.63 6.13 -0.60
N ILE A 36 6.95 4.88 -0.31
CA ILE A 36 8.14 4.52 0.48
C ILE A 36 9.42 4.97 -0.27
N ASN A 37 9.52 4.62 -1.54
CA ASN A 37 10.69 4.92 -2.37
C ASN A 37 10.87 6.42 -2.60
N ARG A 38 9.77 7.15 -2.82
CA ARG A 38 9.78 8.61 -3.01
C ARG A 38 10.23 9.35 -1.76
N ALA A 39 9.85 8.87 -0.58
CA ALA A 39 10.29 9.46 0.67
C ALA A 39 11.77 9.14 0.97
N GLY A 40 12.24 7.95 0.57
CA GLY A 40 13.65 7.59 0.60
C GLY A 40 14.25 7.72 2.00
N ALA A 41 15.39 8.43 2.10
CA ALA A 41 16.08 8.70 3.36
C ALA A 41 15.37 9.71 4.27
N LYS A 42 14.40 10.48 3.74
CA LYS A 42 13.63 11.46 4.53
C LYS A 42 12.45 10.84 5.25
N LEU A 43 12.24 9.53 5.13
CA LEU A 43 11.15 8.82 5.78
C LEU A 43 11.58 8.41 7.19
N PRO A 44 10.93 8.94 8.26
CA PRO A 44 11.19 8.51 9.62
C PRO A 44 10.96 7.00 9.80
N ASP A 45 11.73 6.37 10.68
CA ASP A 45 11.74 4.91 10.85
C ASP A 45 10.40 4.36 11.35
N ASP A 46 9.73 5.08 12.25
CA ASP A 46 8.38 4.77 12.73
C ASP A 46 7.36 4.76 11.59
N ARG A 47 7.48 5.73 10.68
CA ARG A 47 6.63 5.84 9.50
C ARG A 47 6.96 4.74 8.49
N ARG A 48 8.23 4.40 8.32
CA ARG A 48 8.66 3.26 7.49
C ARG A 48 8.07 1.96 8.03
N ALA A 49 8.19 1.69 9.32
CA ALA A 49 7.61 0.52 9.96
C ALA A 49 6.09 0.44 9.73
N THR A 50 5.39 1.57 9.88
CA THR A 50 3.95 1.65 9.60
C THR A 50 3.61 1.31 8.14
N LEU A 51 4.41 1.80 7.18
CA LEU A 51 4.20 1.54 5.76
C LEU A 51 4.54 0.10 5.36
N GLU A 52 5.54 -0.51 6.01
CA GLU A 52 5.85 -1.93 5.83
C GLU A 52 4.73 -2.82 6.38
N LEU A 53 4.19 -2.53 7.57
CA LEU A 53 3.00 -3.20 8.09
C LEU A 53 1.79 -3.03 7.16
N ALA A 54 1.64 -1.85 6.55
CA ALA A 54 0.57 -1.63 5.57
C ALA A 54 0.69 -2.57 4.36
N LYS A 55 1.89 -3.06 3.99
CA LYS A 55 2.03 -4.07 2.91
C LYS A 55 1.41 -5.41 3.31
N GLN A 56 1.55 -5.82 4.57
CA GLN A 56 0.90 -7.04 5.08
C GLN A 56 -0.62 -6.85 5.12
N LYS A 57 -1.10 -5.73 5.68
CA LYS A 57 -2.53 -5.39 5.69
C LYS A 57 -3.14 -5.30 4.30
N LEU A 58 -2.38 -4.85 3.30
CA LEU A 58 -2.83 -4.86 1.92
C LEU A 58 -3.01 -6.29 1.38
N ARG A 59 -2.10 -7.23 1.72
CA ARG A 59 -2.23 -8.63 1.32
C ARG A 59 -3.48 -9.26 1.94
N GLU A 60 -3.68 -9.08 3.24
CA GLU A 60 -4.88 -9.51 3.98
C GLU A 60 -6.16 -8.94 3.34
N ALA A 61 -6.19 -7.63 3.08
CA ALA A 61 -7.35 -6.96 2.50
C ALA A 61 -7.72 -7.43 1.09
N PHE A 62 -6.80 -8.07 0.37
CA PHE A 62 -7.02 -8.68 -0.93
C PHE A 62 -7.15 -10.22 -0.86
N GLY A 63 -7.33 -10.79 0.33
CA GLY A 63 -7.46 -12.24 0.53
C GLY A 63 -6.21 -13.03 0.16
N ARG A 64 -5.05 -12.37 0.10
CA ARG A 64 -3.77 -13.01 -0.17
C ARG A 64 -3.11 -13.30 1.17
N HIS A 65 -3.46 -14.43 1.77
CA HIS A 65 -2.67 -14.98 2.87
C HIS A 65 -1.40 -15.55 2.26
N ALA A 66 -0.24 -15.07 2.72
CA ALA A 66 1.01 -15.80 2.56
C ALA A 66 1.00 -16.97 3.55
#